data_AF-A0A523QPU0-F1
#
_entry.id   AF-A0A523QPU0-F1
#
_cell.length_a   1.000
_cell.length_b   1.000
_cell.length_c   1.000
_cell.angle_alpha   90.00
_cell.angle_beta   90.00
_cell.angle_gamma   90.00
#
_symmetry.space_group_name_H-M   'P 1'
#
loop_
_entity.id
_entity.type
_entity.pdbx_description
1 polymer ?
#
loop_
_entity_poly.entity_id
_entity_poly.type
_entity_poly.pdbx_seq_one_letter_code
_entity_poly.pdbx_strand_id
1 'polypeptide(L)'
;MKRWIIIVILAGASLFFYLNFFNTNAQLYTVEAALNSTHTQLESTKTELKATKGEVAATKTELEAVMVKIASTETELQSIKDRLQSAETELASTSASLSTIQAEMDEKETELVELQISHEGLMTGHGYTLTDPTYSALMRFLENDDTDKAEYIKGEYECAEFATNLCNRAEDKDIRCAYVSLRFPDGRGHAIVAFDTIDKGLTYIEPQYDDLVEIEIGKPFYQCIVPSGDYTYEKSDQDDTIEKVLVAW
;
A
#
# COMPACT_ATOMS: atom_id res chain seq x y z
N MET A 1 38.64 -144.11 -6.45
CA MET A 1 37.49 -143.18 -6.59
C MET A 1 37.36 -142.17 -5.44
N LYS A 2 37.40 -142.57 -4.16
CA LYS A 2 37.14 -141.67 -3.01
C LYS A 2 38.12 -140.48 -2.82
N ARG A 3 39.43 -140.65 -3.08
CA ARG A 3 40.44 -139.57 -2.96
C ARG A 3 40.23 -138.41 -3.94
N TRP A 4 39.79 -138.71 -5.17
CA TRP A 4 39.52 -137.70 -6.20
C TRP A 4 38.30 -136.83 -5.85
N ILE A 5 37.28 -137.42 -5.21
CA ILE A 5 36.09 -136.69 -4.74
C ILE A 5 36.44 -135.65 -3.68
N ILE A 6 37.31 -135.99 -2.72
CA ILE A 6 37.77 -135.07 -1.66
C ILE A 6 38.57 -133.90 -2.26
N ILE A 7 39.43 -134.16 -3.23
CA ILE A 7 40.22 -133.12 -3.92
C ILE A 7 39.30 -132.15 -4.69
N VAL A 8 38.27 -132.66 -5.37
CA VAL A 8 37.29 -131.84 -6.10
C VAL A 8 36.45 -130.98 -5.13
N ILE A 9 36.01 -131.54 -3.99
CA ILE A 9 35.27 -130.79 -2.96
C ILE A 9 36.14 -129.69 -2.34
N LEU A 10 37.40 -130.00 -2.00
CA LEU A 10 38.35 -129.01 -1.46
C LEU A 10 38.70 -127.92 -2.48
N ALA A 11 38.88 -128.26 -3.74
CA ALA A 11 39.09 -127.29 -4.82
C ALA A 11 37.86 -126.40 -5.03
N GLY A 12 36.65 -126.97 -4.98
CA GLY A 12 35.39 -126.22 -5.06
C GLY A 12 35.17 -125.29 -3.87
N ALA A 13 35.46 -125.75 -2.65
CA ALA A 13 35.41 -124.92 -1.45
C ALA A 13 36.45 -123.78 -1.50
N SER A 14 37.69 -124.08 -1.93
CA SER A 14 38.73 -123.08 -2.11
C SER A 14 38.35 -122.04 -3.16
N LEU A 15 37.75 -122.44 -4.28
CA LEU A 15 37.26 -121.53 -5.31
C LEU A 15 36.09 -120.69 -4.79
N PHE A 16 35.15 -121.28 -4.04
CA PHE A 16 34.04 -120.55 -3.41
C PHE A 16 34.54 -119.50 -2.43
N PHE A 17 35.46 -119.84 -1.51
CA PHE A 17 36.05 -118.88 -0.58
C PHE A 17 36.84 -117.78 -1.31
N TYR A 18 37.57 -118.12 -2.36
CA TYR A 18 38.29 -117.15 -3.19
C TYR A 18 37.33 -116.17 -3.88
N LEU A 19 36.25 -116.68 -4.50
CA LEU A 19 35.22 -115.86 -5.13
C LEU A 19 34.49 -114.97 -4.11
N ASN A 20 34.17 -115.51 -2.93
CA ASN A 20 33.56 -114.73 -1.85
C ASN A 20 34.49 -113.61 -1.38
N PHE A 21 35.76 -113.93 -1.11
CA PHE A 21 36.78 -112.96 -0.73
C PHE A 21 36.97 -111.88 -1.81
N PHE A 22 37.04 -112.26 -3.09
CA PHE A 22 37.13 -111.31 -4.19
C PHE A 22 35.92 -110.39 -4.26
N ASN A 23 34.70 -110.93 -4.09
CA ASN A 23 33.47 -110.15 -4.04
C ASN A 23 33.44 -109.19 -2.85
N THR A 24 33.83 -109.64 -1.64
CA THR A 24 33.90 -108.78 -0.46
C THR A 24 34.94 -107.67 -0.62
N ASN A 25 36.10 -107.97 -1.20
CA ASN A 25 37.11 -106.94 -1.50
C ASN A 25 36.57 -105.93 -2.52
N ALA A 26 35.91 -106.40 -3.59
CA ALA A 26 35.29 -105.51 -4.57
C ALA A 26 34.25 -104.59 -3.91
N GLN A 27 33.40 -105.12 -3.03
CA GLN A 27 32.46 -104.31 -2.25
C GLN A 27 33.16 -103.31 -1.33
N LEU A 28 34.24 -103.71 -0.64
CA LEU A 28 35.02 -102.81 0.21
C LEU A 28 35.60 -101.63 -0.59
N TYR A 29 36.19 -101.90 -1.75
CA TYR A 29 36.68 -100.85 -2.67
C TYR A 29 35.55 -99.90 -3.10
N THR A 30 34.35 -100.43 -3.40
CA THR A 30 33.21 -99.57 -3.77
C THR A 30 32.74 -98.69 -2.61
N VAL A 31 32.72 -99.22 -1.39
CA VAL A 31 32.34 -98.46 -0.18
C VAL A 31 33.38 -97.39 0.12
N GLU A 32 34.67 -97.71 0.01
CA GLU A 32 35.77 -96.75 0.20
C GLU A 32 35.70 -95.61 -0.81
N ALA A 33 35.44 -95.92 -2.09
CA ALA A 33 35.25 -94.92 -3.13
C ALA A 33 34.03 -94.02 -2.84
N ALA A 34 32.91 -94.60 -2.41
CA ALA A 34 31.71 -93.85 -2.04
C ALA A 34 31.93 -92.96 -0.81
N LEU A 35 32.69 -93.44 0.19
CA LEU A 35 33.05 -92.68 1.39
C LEU A 35 33.93 -91.47 1.03
N ASN A 36 34.96 -91.66 0.21
CA ASN A 36 35.82 -90.56 -0.27
C ASN A 36 35.04 -89.53 -1.09
N SER A 37 34.11 -89.99 -1.94
CA SER A 37 33.21 -89.11 -2.68
C SER A 37 32.32 -88.29 -1.74
N THR A 38 31.74 -88.93 -0.73
CA THR A 38 30.88 -88.28 0.28
C THR A 38 31.68 -87.25 1.09
N HIS A 39 32.92 -87.58 1.47
CA HIS A 39 33.81 -86.67 2.18
C HIS A 39 34.14 -85.42 1.35
N THR A 40 34.40 -85.60 0.06
CA THR A 40 34.65 -84.50 -0.87
C THR A 40 33.43 -83.59 -1.01
N GLN A 41 32.23 -84.17 -1.13
CA GLN A 41 30.98 -83.41 -1.18
C GLN A 41 30.74 -82.63 0.12
N LEU A 42 30.98 -83.23 1.29
CA LEU A 42 30.81 -82.57 2.57
C LEU A 42 31.71 -81.34 2.71
N GLU A 43 32.99 -81.43 2.32
CA GLU A 43 33.90 -80.29 2.37
C GLU A 43 33.52 -79.20 1.34
N SER A 44 32.97 -79.59 0.18
CA SER A 44 32.38 -78.62 -0.77
C SER A 44 31.21 -77.86 -0.16
N THR A 45 30.22 -78.58 0.39
CA THR A 45 29.04 -77.98 1.02
C THR A 45 29.41 -77.09 2.21
N LYS A 46 30.42 -77.46 2.99
CA LYS A 46 30.92 -76.64 4.11
C LYS A 46 31.57 -75.34 3.62
N THR A 47 32.25 -75.38 2.48
CA THR A 47 32.83 -74.19 1.84
C THR A 47 31.74 -73.27 1.32
N GLU A 48 30.74 -73.82 0.62
CA GLU A 48 29.56 -73.09 0.15
C GLU A 48 28.79 -72.45 1.30
N LEU A 49 28.52 -73.19 2.39
CA LEU A 49 27.84 -72.66 3.57
C LEU A 49 28.60 -71.48 4.19
N LYS A 50 29.93 -71.55 4.23
CA LYS A 50 30.77 -70.44 4.72
C LYS A 50 30.66 -69.22 3.81
N ALA A 51 30.64 -69.41 2.49
CA ALA A 51 30.48 -68.35 1.52
C ALA A 51 29.10 -67.68 1.65
N THR A 52 28.02 -68.47 1.65
CA THR A 52 26.65 -67.96 1.83
C THR A 52 26.48 -67.21 3.15
N LYS A 53 27.09 -67.68 4.25
CA LYS A 53 27.07 -66.95 5.52
C LYS A 53 27.75 -65.58 5.42
N GLY A 54 28.82 -65.48 4.63
CA GLY A 54 29.49 -64.21 4.32
C GLY A 54 28.59 -63.26 3.53
N GLU A 55 27.93 -63.77 2.48
CA GLU A 55 26.99 -62.99 1.66
C GLU A 55 25.79 -62.48 2.48
N VAL A 56 25.23 -63.31 3.38
CA VAL A 56 24.16 -62.90 4.28
C VAL A 56 24.61 -61.78 5.23
N ALA A 57 25.85 -61.82 5.73
CA ALA A 57 26.38 -60.77 6.59
C ALA A 57 26.61 -59.46 5.81
N ALA A 58 27.11 -59.56 4.57
CA ALA A 58 27.31 -58.42 3.70
C ALA A 58 25.97 -57.74 3.35
N THR A 59 24.97 -58.50 2.91
CA THR A 59 23.63 -57.99 2.57
C THR A 59 22.93 -57.37 3.78
N LYS A 60 23.09 -57.94 4.98
CA LYS A 60 22.58 -57.33 6.21
C LYS A 60 23.21 -55.95 6.47
N THR A 61 24.52 -55.83 6.28
CA THR A 61 25.24 -54.54 6.47
C THR A 61 24.78 -53.51 5.45
N GLU A 62 24.58 -53.91 4.19
CA GLU A 62 24.03 -53.02 3.15
C GLU A 62 22.60 -52.58 3.46
N LEU A 63 21.75 -53.48 3.98
CA LEU A 63 20.39 -53.15 4.39
C LEU A 63 20.38 -52.10 5.52
N GLU A 64 21.22 -52.28 6.54
CA GLU A 64 21.36 -51.30 7.63
C GLU A 64 21.82 -49.93 7.10
N ALA A 65 22.77 -49.91 6.15
CA ALA A 65 23.21 -48.67 5.52
C ALA A 65 22.11 -47.98 4.69
N VAL A 66 21.27 -48.76 3.99
CA VAL A 66 20.12 -48.22 3.25
C VAL A 66 19.07 -47.66 4.20
N MET A 67 18.78 -48.32 5.32
CA MET A 67 17.84 -47.82 6.33
C MET A 67 18.28 -46.47 6.91
N VAL A 68 19.58 -46.29 7.19
CA VAL A 68 20.13 -45.01 7.64
C VAL A 68 19.94 -43.92 6.58
N LYS A 69 20.19 -44.24 5.29
CA LYS A 69 19.96 -43.29 4.20
C LYS A 69 18.49 -42.88 4.08
N ILE A 70 17.56 -43.83 4.21
CA ILE A 70 16.12 -43.55 4.17
C ILE A 70 15.74 -42.58 5.29
N ALA A 71 16.16 -42.85 6.53
CA ALA A 71 15.88 -41.97 7.67
C ALA A 71 16.46 -40.55 7.48
N SER A 72 17.65 -40.46 6.88
CA SER A 72 18.26 -39.16 6.51
C SER A 72 17.39 -38.42 5.49
N THR A 73 16.98 -39.08 4.41
CA THR A 73 16.13 -38.50 3.37
C THR A 73 14.76 -38.07 3.90
N GLU A 74 14.16 -38.85 4.81
CA GLU A 74 12.89 -38.49 5.46
C GLU A 74 13.02 -37.20 6.29
N THR A 75 14.15 -37.04 7.00
CA THR A 75 14.43 -35.83 7.78
C THR A 75 14.62 -34.61 6.88
N GLU A 76 15.36 -34.77 5.78
CA GLU A 76 15.55 -33.70 4.77
C GLU A 76 14.23 -33.31 4.11
N LEU A 77 13.39 -34.28 3.76
CA LEU A 77 12.07 -34.04 3.17
C LEU A 77 11.17 -33.24 4.12
N GLN A 78 11.16 -33.59 5.41
CA GLN A 78 10.40 -32.84 6.41
C GLN A 78 10.92 -31.41 6.55
N SER A 79 12.24 -31.21 6.57
CA SER A 79 12.84 -29.87 6.62
C SER A 79 12.45 -29.01 5.40
N ILE A 80 12.44 -29.60 4.20
CA ILE A 80 12.01 -28.91 2.97
C ILE A 80 10.54 -28.53 3.05
N LYS A 81 9.68 -29.42 3.57
CA LYS A 81 8.25 -29.16 3.74
C LYS A 81 7.99 -27.98 4.66
N ASP A 82 8.68 -27.90 5.79
CA ASP A 82 8.54 -26.80 6.76
C ASP A 82 9.01 -25.46 6.16
N ARG A 83 10.09 -25.48 5.38
CA ARG A 83 10.59 -24.30 4.65
C ARG A 83 9.61 -23.83 3.58
N LEU A 84 8.98 -24.76 2.85
CA LEU A 84 7.97 -24.44 1.84
C LEU A 84 6.76 -23.74 2.48
N GLN A 85 6.23 -24.29 3.57
CA GLN A 85 5.10 -23.69 4.29
C GLN A 85 5.42 -22.29 4.83
N SER A 86 6.65 -22.09 5.31
CA SER A 86 7.13 -20.78 5.77
C SER A 86 7.16 -19.77 4.61
N ALA A 87 7.71 -20.17 3.45
CA ALA A 87 7.78 -19.32 2.26
C ALA A 87 6.38 -18.97 1.71
N GLU A 88 5.43 -19.92 1.74
CA GLU A 88 4.03 -19.66 1.34
C GLU A 88 3.36 -18.61 2.24
N THR A 89 3.64 -18.66 3.54
CA THR A 89 3.11 -17.69 4.52
C THR A 89 3.71 -16.30 4.29
N GLU A 90 5.01 -16.21 4.06
CA GLU A 90 5.69 -14.94 3.74
C GLU A 90 5.17 -14.32 2.43
N LEU A 91 4.97 -15.15 1.40
CA LEU A 91 4.42 -14.70 0.13
C LEU A 91 3.01 -14.14 0.29
N ALA A 92 2.14 -14.82 1.04
CA ALA A 92 0.79 -14.34 1.33
C ALA A 92 0.81 -13.00 2.08
N SER A 93 1.69 -12.86 3.07
CA SER A 93 1.84 -11.61 3.83
C SER A 93 2.31 -10.45 2.94
N THR A 94 3.30 -10.70 2.08
CA THR A 94 3.84 -9.71 1.15
C THR A 94 2.78 -9.27 0.14
N SER A 95 2.00 -10.22 -0.39
CA SER A 95 0.90 -9.93 -1.31
C SER A 95 -0.17 -9.05 -0.66
N ALA A 96 -0.50 -9.28 0.61
CA ALA A 96 -1.46 -8.46 1.34
C ALA A 96 -0.94 -7.03 1.53
N SER A 97 0.31 -6.87 1.97
CA SER A 97 0.93 -5.55 2.12
C SER A 97 0.98 -4.77 0.81
N LEU A 98 1.28 -5.44 -0.31
CA LEU A 98 1.32 -4.81 -1.63
C LEU A 98 -0.07 -4.30 -2.04
N SER A 99 -1.12 -5.08 -1.76
CA SER A 99 -2.51 -4.64 -2.00
C SER A 99 -2.90 -3.42 -1.16
N THR A 100 -2.45 -3.34 0.10
CA THR A 100 -2.70 -2.17 0.95
C THR A 100 -2.00 -0.93 0.42
N ILE A 101 -0.71 -1.04 0.07
CA ILE A 101 0.07 0.06 -0.49
C ILE A 101 -0.54 0.57 -1.80
N GLN A 102 -1.05 -0.33 -2.65
CA GLN A 102 -1.73 0.08 -3.89
C GLN A 102 -2.98 0.92 -3.59
N ALA A 103 -3.80 0.52 -2.62
CA ALA A 103 -5.00 1.29 -2.25
C ALA A 103 -4.65 2.67 -1.68
N GLU A 104 -3.61 2.76 -0.84
CA GLU A 104 -3.12 4.05 -0.32
C GLU A 104 -2.58 4.95 -1.44
N MET A 105 -1.92 4.37 -2.45
CA MET A 105 -1.42 5.11 -3.60
C MET A 105 -2.56 5.69 -4.45
N ASP A 106 -3.61 4.91 -4.69
CA ASP A 106 -4.79 5.35 -5.45
C ASP A 106 -5.54 6.48 -4.71
N GLU A 107 -5.60 6.42 -3.38
CA GLU A 107 -6.15 7.50 -2.53
C GLU A 107 -5.31 8.78 -2.66
N LYS A 108 -3.97 8.66 -2.58
CA LYS A 108 -3.07 9.82 -2.72
C LYS A 108 -3.09 10.44 -4.11
N GLU A 109 -3.25 9.63 -5.16
CA GLU A 109 -3.41 10.16 -6.52
C GLU A 109 -4.69 11.00 -6.63
N THR A 110 -5.79 10.55 -6.00
CA THR A 110 -7.04 11.29 -5.96
C THR A 110 -6.89 12.63 -5.23
N GLU A 111 -6.28 12.62 -4.04
CA GLU A 111 -6.01 13.84 -3.26
C GLU A 111 -5.12 14.82 -4.04
N LEU A 112 -4.14 14.32 -4.79
CA LEU A 112 -3.24 15.14 -5.60
C LEU A 112 -3.99 15.82 -6.76
N VAL A 113 -4.91 15.11 -7.43
CA VAL A 113 -5.76 15.68 -8.48
C VAL A 113 -6.67 16.78 -7.90
N GLU A 114 -7.29 16.57 -6.75
CA GLU A 114 -8.12 17.58 -6.09
C GLU A 114 -7.31 18.84 -5.74
N LEU A 115 -6.10 18.65 -5.21
CA LEU A 115 -5.21 19.77 -4.89
C LEU A 115 -4.74 20.53 -6.13
N GLN A 116 -4.49 19.84 -7.24
CA GLN A 116 -4.18 20.47 -8.52
C GLN A 116 -5.33 21.33 -9.03
N ILE A 117 -6.56 20.82 -8.97
CA ILE A 117 -7.76 21.60 -9.33
C ILE A 117 -7.88 22.85 -8.46
N SER A 118 -7.67 22.70 -7.15
CA SER A 118 -7.69 23.83 -6.21
C SER A 118 -6.60 24.87 -6.54
N HIS A 119 -5.38 24.41 -6.84
CA HIS A 119 -4.28 25.28 -7.21
C HIS A 119 -4.52 26.01 -8.54
N GLU A 120 -5.00 25.31 -9.58
CA GLU A 120 -5.36 25.94 -10.85
C GLU A 120 -6.47 26.97 -10.68
N GLY A 121 -7.46 26.70 -9.83
CA GLY A 121 -8.49 27.66 -9.45
C GLY A 121 -7.89 28.92 -8.81
N LEU A 122 -6.92 28.77 -7.91
CA LEU A 122 -6.21 29.89 -7.30
C LEU A 122 -5.41 30.70 -8.34
N MET A 123 -4.71 30.04 -9.25
CA MET A 123 -3.87 30.68 -10.27
C MET A 123 -4.67 31.37 -11.39
N THR A 124 -5.92 30.97 -11.60
CA THR A 124 -6.82 31.54 -12.63
C THR A 124 -7.81 32.56 -12.07
N GLY A 125 -7.60 33.07 -10.85
CA GLY A 125 -8.43 34.10 -10.23
C GLY A 125 -9.74 33.60 -9.61
N HIS A 126 -9.95 32.28 -9.51
CA HIS A 126 -11.11 31.69 -8.82
C HIS A 126 -10.84 31.42 -7.33
N GLY A 127 -9.63 31.67 -6.83
CA GLY A 127 -9.29 31.68 -5.41
C GLY A 127 -8.96 33.11 -4.97
N TYR A 128 -9.87 33.73 -4.22
CA TYR A 128 -9.68 35.06 -3.63
C TYR A 128 -8.39 35.12 -2.80
N THR A 129 -7.35 35.79 -3.30
CA THR A 129 -6.35 36.38 -2.41
C THR A 129 -6.55 37.89 -2.38
N LEU A 130 -7.81 38.31 -2.24
CA LEU A 130 -8.10 39.70 -1.88
C LEU A 130 -7.56 39.95 -0.48
N THR A 131 -6.75 40.98 -0.34
CA THR A 131 -6.07 41.32 0.90
C THR A 131 -6.71 42.52 1.56
N ASP A 132 -6.82 42.46 2.88
CA ASP A 132 -7.21 43.60 3.70
C ASP A 132 -6.07 44.63 3.67
N PRO A 133 -6.31 45.87 3.19
CA PRO A 133 -5.24 46.86 3.03
C PRO A 133 -4.85 47.47 4.40
N THR A 134 -3.67 48.10 4.49
CA THR A 134 -3.48 49.12 5.55
C THR A 134 -4.30 50.35 5.22
N TYR A 135 -4.68 51.14 6.22
CA TYR A 135 -5.35 52.42 6.00
C TYR A 135 -4.55 53.31 5.04
N SER A 136 -3.22 53.32 5.16
CA SER A 136 -2.34 54.08 4.25
C SER A 136 -2.38 53.57 2.79
N ALA A 137 -2.54 52.26 2.60
CA ALA A 137 -2.66 51.65 1.28
C ALA A 137 -4.04 51.91 0.67
N LEU A 138 -5.10 51.87 1.49
CA LEU A 138 -6.46 52.26 1.09
C LEU A 138 -6.49 53.70 0.58
N MET A 139 -5.94 54.65 1.34
CA MET A 139 -5.93 56.06 0.92
C MET A 139 -5.15 56.26 -0.39
N ARG A 140 -4.04 55.53 -0.60
CA ARG A 140 -3.29 55.56 -1.87
C ARG A 140 -4.11 54.96 -3.01
N PHE A 141 -4.84 53.88 -2.74
CA PHE A 141 -5.72 53.28 -3.74
C PHE A 141 -6.78 54.28 -4.20
N LEU A 142 -7.49 54.94 -3.28
CA LEU A 142 -8.48 55.96 -3.58
C LEU A 142 -7.88 57.15 -4.36
N GLU A 143 -6.70 57.63 -3.97
CA GLU A 143 -6.00 58.71 -4.69
C GLU A 143 -5.71 58.38 -6.18
N ASN A 144 -5.53 57.09 -6.52
CA ASN A 144 -5.28 56.64 -7.88
C ASN A 144 -6.55 56.12 -8.59
N ASP A 145 -7.65 56.04 -7.87
CA ASP A 145 -8.95 55.66 -8.41
C ASP A 145 -9.59 56.84 -9.15
N ASP A 146 -10.57 56.55 -10.02
CA ASP A 146 -11.33 57.58 -10.72
C ASP A 146 -12.85 57.34 -10.68
N THR A 147 -13.33 56.53 -9.73
CA THR A 147 -14.75 56.35 -9.50
C THR A 147 -15.43 57.66 -9.12
N ASP A 148 -14.76 58.50 -8.30
CA ASP A 148 -15.18 59.84 -7.89
C ASP A 148 -15.35 60.84 -9.06
N LYS A 149 -14.69 60.59 -10.19
CA LYS A 149 -14.71 61.47 -11.37
C LYS A 149 -15.90 61.22 -12.29
N ALA A 150 -16.66 60.15 -12.06
CA ALA A 150 -17.83 59.83 -12.87
C ALA A 150 -19.00 60.80 -12.60
N GLU A 151 -19.80 61.08 -13.63
CA GLU A 151 -20.98 61.95 -13.48
C GLU A 151 -22.16 61.15 -12.92
N TYR A 152 -22.84 61.71 -11.91
CA TYR A 152 -24.09 61.14 -11.40
C TYR A 152 -25.21 61.33 -12.43
N ILE A 153 -25.83 60.23 -12.88
CA ILE A 153 -26.93 60.24 -13.84
C ILE A 153 -28.14 59.57 -13.21
N LYS A 154 -29.14 60.38 -12.84
CA LYS A 154 -30.35 59.89 -12.18
C LYS A 154 -31.05 58.78 -13.00
N GLY A 155 -31.24 57.63 -12.37
CA GLY A 155 -31.87 56.45 -12.95
C GLY A 155 -31.00 55.62 -13.89
N GLU A 156 -29.75 56.01 -14.14
CA GLU A 156 -28.81 55.29 -15.02
C GLU A 156 -27.45 54.99 -14.36
N TYR A 157 -26.93 55.90 -13.55
CA TYR A 157 -25.65 55.78 -12.85
C TYR A 157 -25.74 56.52 -11.51
N GLU A 158 -26.07 55.76 -10.47
CA GLU A 158 -26.32 56.26 -9.12
C GLU A 158 -25.38 55.59 -8.12
N CYS A 159 -25.62 55.80 -6.81
CA CYS A 159 -24.76 55.30 -5.73
C CYS A 159 -24.38 53.80 -5.87
N ALA A 160 -25.29 52.97 -6.38
CA ALA A 160 -25.03 51.54 -6.57
C ALA A 160 -23.93 51.27 -7.61
N GLU A 161 -23.95 51.99 -8.73
CA GLU A 161 -22.94 51.87 -9.79
C GLU A 161 -21.58 52.41 -9.30
N PHE A 162 -21.54 53.53 -8.57
CA PHE A 162 -20.31 54.03 -7.96
C PHE A 162 -19.72 53.00 -6.98
N ALA A 163 -20.52 52.49 -6.03
CA ALA A 163 -20.06 51.51 -5.06
C ALA A 163 -19.59 50.20 -5.73
N THR A 164 -20.31 49.73 -6.75
CA THR A 164 -19.93 48.53 -7.51
C THR A 164 -18.62 48.74 -8.27
N ASN A 165 -18.43 49.91 -8.89
CA ASN A 165 -17.21 50.21 -9.62
C ASN A 165 -15.99 50.31 -8.71
N LEU A 166 -16.12 50.96 -7.55
CA LEU A 166 -15.04 50.99 -6.57
C LEU A 166 -14.68 49.59 -6.06
N CYS A 167 -15.67 48.70 -5.85
CA CYS A 167 -15.43 47.31 -5.49
C CYS A 167 -14.67 46.54 -6.59
N ASN A 168 -15.11 46.65 -7.84
CA ASN A 168 -14.45 45.97 -8.98
C ASN A 168 -13.00 46.46 -9.17
N ARG A 169 -12.74 47.76 -8.94
CA ARG A 169 -11.40 48.33 -9.06
C ARG A 169 -10.50 47.96 -7.89
N ALA A 170 -11.05 47.79 -6.70
CA ALA A 170 -10.34 47.22 -5.56
C ALA A 170 -9.95 45.76 -5.86
N GLU A 171 -10.86 44.98 -6.45
CA GLU A 171 -10.59 43.61 -6.89
C GLU A 171 -9.49 43.54 -7.97
N ASP A 172 -9.47 44.44 -8.96
CA ASP A 172 -8.37 44.57 -9.94
C ASP A 172 -6.99 44.89 -9.30
N LYS A 173 -6.98 45.27 -8.01
CA LYS A 173 -5.78 45.53 -7.21
C LYS A 173 -5.54 44.50 -6.10
N ASP A 174 -6.26 43.39 -6.12
CA ASP A 174 -6.23 42.36 -5.08
C ASP A 174 -6.57 42.90 -3.68
N ILE A 175 -7.42 43.93 -3.59
CA ILE A 175 -7.86 44.57 -2.34
C ILE A 175 -9.25 44.07 -1.98
N ARG A 176 -9.39 43.56 -0.75
CA ARG A 176 -10.69 43.14 -0.21
C ARG A 176 -11.50 44.35 0.22
N CYS A 177 -12.76 44.38 -0.22
CA CYS A 177 -13.73 45.39 0.14
C CYS A 177 -15.11 44.75 0.30
N ALA A 178 -16.07 45.52 0.79
CA ALA A 178 -17.45 45.11 0.95
C ALA A 178 -18.39 46.18 0.38
N TYR A 179 -19.44 45.73 -0.31
CA TYR A 179 -20.56 46.57 -0.68
C TYR A 179 -21.42 46.85 0.55
N VAL A 180 -21.76 48.12 0.79
CA VAL A 180 -22.53 48.53 1.96
C VAL A 180 -23.84 49.17 1.52
N SER A 181 -24.96 48.60 1.96
CA SER A 181 -26.28 49.18 1.77
C SER A 181 -26.79 49.81 3.06
N LEU A 182 -27.05 51.11 2.99
CA LEU A 182 -27.74 51.88 4.03
C LEU A 182 -29.24 51.91 3.73
N ARG A 183 -30.06 51.94 4.78
CA ARG A 183 -31.51 52.12 4.68
C ARG A 183 -31.98 53.31 5.51
N PHE A 184 -32.86 54.11 4.92
CA PHE A 184 -33.50 55.27 5.53
C PHE A 184 -34.99 55.01 5.83
N PRO A 185 -35.66 55.84 6.66
CA PRO A 185 -37.00 55.54 7.19
C PRO A 185 -38.11 55.45 6.13
N ASP A 186 -37.95 56.14 5.01
CA ASP A 186 -38.91 56.12 3.89
C ASP A 186 -38.71 54.94 2.92
N GLY A 187 -37.78 54.03 3.25
CA GLY A 187 -37.48 52.84 2.46
C GLY A 187 -36.48 53.09 1.32
N ARG A 188 -36.02 54.33 1.11
CA ARG A 188 -34.85 54.59 0.26
C ARG A 188 -33.61 53.96 0.87
N GLY A 189 -32.60 53.76 0.02
CA GLY A 189 -31.30 53.31 0.45
C GLY A 189 -30.19 54.10 -0.22
N HIS A 190 -28.99 53.95 0.32
CA HIS A 190 -27.76 54.50 -0.22
C HIS A 190 -26.69 53.42 -0.24
N ALA A 191 -25.79 53.49 -1.21
CA ALA A 191 -24.74 52.50 -1.38
C ALA A 191 -23.37 53.14 -1.21
N ILE A 192 -22.56 52.57 -0.32
CA ILE A 192 -21.17 52.97 -0.06
C ILE A 192 -20.28 51.72 -0.04
N VAL A 193 -18.98 51.89 0.16
CA VAL A 193 -18.03 50.77 0.22
C VAL A 193 -17.35 50.73 1.58
N ALA A 194 -17.04 49.54 2.08
CA ALA A 194 -16.23 49.35 3.28
C ALA A 194 -14.97 48.56 2.99
N PHE A 195 -13.90 48.89 3.69
CA PHE A 195 -12.62 48.18 3.69
C PHE A 195 -12.27 47.83 5.13
N ASP A 196 -11.97 46.55 5.42
CA ASP A 196 -11.42 46.19 6.72
C ASP A 196 -9.92 46.49 6.70
N THR A 197 -9.52 47.62 7.27
CA THR A 197 -8.10 47.98 7.28
C THR A 197 -7.39 47.28 8.43
N ILE A 198 -6.21 46.71 8.17
CA ILE A 198 -5.52 45.88 9.18
C ILE A 198 -5.04 46.66 10.41
N ASP A 199 -4.96 47.99 10.31
CA ASP A 199 -4.44 48.89 11.35
C ASP A 199 -5.48 49.87 11.93
N LYS A 200 -6.64 50.09 11.27
CA LYS A 200 -7.72 50.95 11.79
C LYS A 200 -9.10 50.29 11.81
N GLY A 201 -9.20 49.04 11.38
CA GLY A 201 -10.47 48.31 11.27
C GLY A 201 -11.34 48.83 10.12
N LEU A 202 -12.64 48.57 10.23
CA LEU A 202 -13.61 48.84 9.19
C LEU A 202 -13.71 50.35 8.88
N THR A 203 -13.37 50.70 7.65
CA THR A 203 -13.37 52.08 7.12
C THR A 203 -14.41 52.16 6.01
N TYR A 204 -15.36 53.09 6.10
CA TYR A 204 -16.39 53.30 5.10
C TYR A 204 -16.04 54.48 4.20
N ILE A 205 -16.26 54.32 2.90
CA ILE A 205 -15.94 55.28 1.84
C ILE A 205 -17.20 55.58 1.05
N GLU A 206 -17.52 56.86 0.93
CA GLU A 206 -18.49 57.40 -0.01
C GLU A 206 -17.84 57.47 -1.41
N PRO A 207 -18.16 56.53 -2.33
CA PRO A 207 -17.43 56.39 -3.60
C PRO A 207 -17.68 57.54 -4.58
N GLN A 208 -18.72 58.36 -4.35
CA GLN A 208 -18.99 59.50 -5.22
C GLN A 208 -18.00 60.67 -5.01
N TYR A 209 -17.29 60.71 -3.89
CA TYR A 209 -16.42 61.83 -3.50
C TYR A 209 -15.13 61.41 -2.79
N ASP A 210 -14.85 60.12 -2.69
CA ASP A 210 -13.75 59.54 -1.89
C ASP A 210 -13.74 59.94 -0.40
N ASP A 211 -14.91 60.30 0.12
CA ASP A 211 -15.05 60.80 1.48
C ASP A 211 -15.21 59.67 2.50
N LEU A 212 -14.65 59.87 3.68
CA LEU A 212 -14.79 58.93 4.79
C LEU A 212 -16.19 59.03 5.39
N VAL A 213 -16.74 57.91 5.84
CA VAL A 213 -18.02 57.88 6.54
C VAL A 213 -17.89 57.25 7.93
N GLU A 214 -18.11 58.04 8.97
CA GLU A 214 -18.23 57.59 10.35
C GLU A 214 -19.67 57.17 10.64
N ILE A 215 -20.02 55.95 10.21
CA ILE A 215 -21.39 55.41 10.31
C ILE A 215 -21.88 55.35 11.76
N GLU A 216 -23.04 55.97 12.02
CA GLU A 216 -23.76 55.87 13.30
C GLU A 216 -25.26 55.66 13.07
N ILE A 217 -25.79 54.53 13.55
CA ILE A 217 -27.24 54.24 13.47
C ILE A 217 -28.01 55.28 14.29
N GLY A 218 -29.06 55.84 13.70
CA GLY A 218 -29.87 56.90 14.31
C GLY A 218 -29.37 58.32 14.04
N LYS A 219 -28.25 58.49 13.32
CA LYS A 219 -27.83 59.79 12.79
C LYS A 219 -28.17 59.94 11.30
N PRO A 220 -28.47 61.16 10.84
CA PRO A 220 -28.55 61.49 9.41
C PRO A 220 -27.24 61.17 8.69
N PHE A 221 -27.31 60.57 7.51
CA PHE A 221 -26.14 60.18 6.72
C PHE A 221 -25.22 61.37 6.42
N TYR A 222 -25.75 62.53 6.03
CA TYR A 222 -24.93 63.72 5.75
C TYR A 222 -24.08 64.18 6.95
N GLN A 223 -24.47 63.86 8.19
CA GLN A 223 -23.70 64.18 9.40
C GLN A 223 -22.61 63.16 9.73
N CYS A 224 -22.66 61.99 9.08
CA CYS A 224 -21.70 60.91 9.27
C CYS A 224 -20.51 61.04 8.31
N ILE A 225 -20.59 61.91 7.31
CA ILE A 225 -19.52 62.09 6.33
C ILE A 225 -18.43 63.00 6.91
N VAL A 226 -17.18 62.62 6.67
CA VAL A 226 -15.97 63.38 6.99
C VAL A 226 -15.39 63.88 5.66
N PRO A 227 -15.71 65.12 5.24
CA PRO A 227 -15.32 65.63 3.93
C PRO A 227 -13.80 65.76 3.81
N SER A 228 -13.25 65.32 2.70
CA SER A 228 -11.83 65.43 2.35
C SER A 228 -11.46 66.78 1.71
N GLY A 229 -12.48 67.58 1.33
CA GLY A 229 -12.31 68.89 0.68
C GLY A 229 -13.33 69.95 1.13
N ASP A 230 -13.52 70.99 0.31
CA ASP A 230 -14.39 72.14 0.63
C ASP A 230 -15.89 71.85 0.40
N TYR A 231 -16.25 70.64 -0.03
CA TYR A 231 -17.64 70.25 -0.23
C TYR A 231 -18.35 70.09 1.11
N THR A 232 -19.53 70.70 1.24
CA THR A 232 -20.38 70.58 2.42
C THR A 232 -21.62 69.80 2.06
N TYR A 233 -21.83 68.68 2.74
CA TYR A 233 -23.07 67.91 2.61
C TYR A 233 -24.21 68.68 3.28
N GLU A 234 -25.16 69.13 2.48
CA GLU A 234 -26.34 69.82 2.98
C GLU A 234 -27.37 68.81 3.50
N LYS A 235 -28.16 69.26 4.48
CA LYS A 235 -29.27 68.48 5.00
C LYS A 235 -30.27 68.23 3.86
N SER A 236 -30.52 66.95 3.59
CA SER A 236 -31.53 66.49 2.64
C SER A 236 -32.94 66.96 3.04
N ASP A 237 -33.78 67.30 2.05
CA ASP A 237 -35.21 67.58 2.24
C ASP A 237 -35.99 66.35 2.72
N GLN A 238 -35.41 65.16 2.52
CA GLN A 238 -35.95 63.86 2.93
C GLN A 238 -35.13 63.32 4.11
N ASP A 239 -35.78 62.61 5.04
CA ASP A 239 -35.12 62.02 6.21
C ASP A 239 -34.11 60.93 5.77
N ASP A 240 -32.83 61.19 5.99
CA ASP A 240 -31.70 60.30 5.68
C ASP A 240 -31.07 59.70 6.95
N THR A 241 -31.85 59.60 8.03
CA THR A 241 -31.43 58.92 9.27
C THR A 241 -31.11 57.45 8.97
N ILE A 242 -29.89 57.01 9.30
CA ILE A 242 -29.45 55.62 9.08
C ILE A 242 -30.19 54.71 10.05
N GLU A 243 -31.11 53.87 9.55
CA GLU A 243 -31.81 52.87 10.35
C GLU A 243 -31.11 51.50 10.32
N LYS A 244 -30.46 51.18 9.21
CA LYS A 244 -29.83 49.88 8.99
C LYS A 244 -28.60 50.00 8.10
N VAL A 245 -27.60 49.22 8.44
CA VAL A 245 -26.36 49.05 7.67
C VAL A 245 -26.22 47.56 7.35
N LEU A 246 -26.11 47.25 6.06
CA LEU A 246 -25.87 45.89 5.56
C LEU A 246 -24.52 45.89 4.88
N VAL A 247 -23.61 45.03 5.33
CA VAL A 247 -22.26 44.88 4.76
C VAL A 247 -22.18 43.52 4.07
N ALA A 248 -21.86 43.49 2.78
CA ALA A 248 -21.70 42.29 1.96
C ALA A 248 -20.26 42.21 1.44
N TRP A 249 -19.53 41.17 1.87
CA TRP A 249 -18.16 40.86 1.47
C TRP A 249 -18.12 39.99 0.22
#